data_AF-A0A8H7CL41-F1
#
_entry.id   AF-A0A8H7CL41-F1
#
_cell.length_a   1.000
_cell.length_b   1.000
_cell.length_c   1.000
_cell.angle_alpha   90.00
_cell.angle_beta   90.00
_cell.angle_gamma   90.00
#
_symmetry.space_group_name_H-M   'P 1'
#
loop_
_entity.id
_entity.type
_entity.pdbx_description
1 polymer ?
#
loop_
_entity_poly.entity_id
_entity_poly.type
_entity_poly.pdbx_seq_one_letter_code
_entity_poly.pdbx_strand_id
1 'polypeptide(L)'
;MSTLEAVISNPAYQPYLAILKGARNGFVYGVKVRFPHALVMSILFGRGDWKSRARVIFRATKQHATNLAKFVTLYKTFMLIQQKANGGKPRSSDTFLAGLLGGYIVFGERTAVNEQIVLYVVSRVVASFIPRAGTPYSSSAPPTAGSSAIAKPMPPDSRYFTLFAALSWGAVMWLFEHRGETIQPGMFNSMVYLYRDSERWKNLKTLLWHNT
;
A
#
# COMPACT_ATOMS: atom_id res chain seq x y z
N MET A 1 13.96 -2.67 39.17
CA MET A 1 13.40 -2.35 37.84
C MET A 1 13.07 -0.88 37.82
N SER A 2 13.43 -0.15 36.77
CA SER A 2 13.14 1.28 36.70
C SER A 2 11.61 1.50 36.68
N THR A 3 11.14 2.61 37.25
CA THR A 3 9.69 2.94 37.28
C THR A 3 9.07 2.96 35.88
N LEU A 4 9.86 3.27 34.85
CA LEU A 4 9.47 3.20 33.44
C LEU A 4 9.21 1.77 32.95
N GLU A 5 10.07 0.82 33.31
CA GLU A 5 9.91 -0.60 32.93
C GLU A 5 8.65 -1.21 33.55
N ALA A 6 8.32 -0.81 34.78
CA ALA A 6 7.09 -1.23 35.45
C ALA A 6 5.82 -0.73 34.73
N VAL A 7 5.85 0.48 34.17
CA VAL A 7 4.73 1.03 33.37
C VAL A 7 4.63 0.31 32.02
N ILE A 8 5.75 0.03 31.36
CA ILE A 8 5.76 -0.63 30.04
C ILE A 8 5.30 -2.09 30.12
N SER A 9 5.63 -2.78 31.21
CA SER A 9 5.27 -4.18 31.42
C SER A 9 3.86 -4.39 31.97
N ASN A 10 3.15 -3.33 32.35
CA ASN A 10 1.80 -3.43 32.90
C ASN A 10 0.75 -3.78 31.80
N PRO A 11 0.03 -4.91 31.93
CA PRO A 11 -1.01 -5.31 30.98
C PRO A 11 -2.13 -4.29 30.78
N ALA A 12 -2.43 -3.45 31.78
CA ALA A 12 -3.48 -2.44 31.69
C ALA A 12 -3.16 -1.33 30.66
N TYR A 13 -1.87 -1.03 30.45
CA TYR A 13 -1.44 -0.01 29.48
C TYR A 13 -1.17 -0.58 28.09
N GLN A 14 -1.11 -1.91 27.96
CA GLN A 14 -0.85 -2.60 26.70
C GLN A 14 -1.66 -2.07 25.50
N PRO A 15 -3.01 -1.88 25.57
CA PRO A 15 -3.78 -1.44 24.41
C PRO A 15 -3.42 -0.01 23.97
N TYR A 16 -3.11 0.88 24.92
CA TYR A 16 -2.71 2.26 24.62
C TYR A 16 -1.28 2.33 24.07
N LEU A 17 -0.36 1.57 24.66
CA LEU A 17 1.01 1.44 24.15
C LEU A 17 1.04 0.80 22.76
N ALA A 18 0.10 -0.11 22.46
CA ALA A 18 -0.06 -0.71 21.15
C ALA A 18 -0.52 0.31 20.07
N ILE A 19 -1.32 1.32 20.45
CA ILE A 19 -1.67 2.44 19.57
C ILE A 19 -0.41 3.25 19.25
N LEU A 20 0.36 3.64 20.27
CA LEU A 20 1.59 4.43 20.10
C LEU A 20 2.65 3.69 19.27
N LYS A 21 2.91 2.42 19.60
CA LYS A 21 3.85 1.57 18.84
C LYS A 21 3.38 1.34 17.41
N GLY A 22 2.06 1.17 17.22
CA GLY A 22 1.43 1.07 15.90
C GLY A 22 1.66 2.32 15.05
N ALA A 23 1.41 3.50 15.62
CA ALA A 23 1.62 4.78 14.95
C ALA A 23 3.08 4.96 14.51
N ARG A 24 4.03 4.68 15.43
CA ARG A 24 5.47 4.71 15.13
C ARG A 24 5.84 3.74 14.01
N ASN A 25 5.31 2.52 14.04
CA ASN A 25 5.58 1.52 13.00
C ASN A 25 5.02 1.96 11.64
N GLY A 26 3.80 2.50 11.60
CA GLY A 26 3.21 3.07 10.39
C GLY A 26 4.06 4.19 9.81
N PHE A 27 4.55 5.11 10.66
CA PHE A 27 5.43 6.19 10.25
C PHE A 27 6.75 5.66 9.68
N VAL A 28 7.47 4.81 10.42
CA VAL A 28 8.77 4.28 10.00
C VAL A 28 8.67 3.45 8.73
N TYR A 29 7.65 2.60 8.63
CA TYR A 29 7.40 1.81 7.42
C TYR A 29 7.10 2.72 6.22
N GLY A 30 6.24 3.73 6.41
CA GLY A 30 5.92 4.70 5.36
C GLY A 30 7.15 5.45 4.85
N VAL A 31 8.04 5.90 5.74
CA VAL A 31 9.32 6.52 5.34
C VAL A 31 10.17 5.53 4.53
N LYS A 32 10.36 4.31 5.04
CA LYS A 32 11.23 3.29 4.42
C LYS A 32 10.80 2.91 3.01
N VAL A 33 9.50 2.86 2.72
CA VAL A 33 8.99 2.49 1.40
C VAL A 33 8.89 3.70 0.49
N ARG A 34 8.36 4.83 0.99
CA ARG A 34 8.03 5.97 0.13
C ARG A 34 9.26 6.77 -0.29
N PHE A 35 10.21 6.95 0.61
CA PHE A 35 11.38 7.78 0.34
C PHE A 35 12.21 7.23 -0.84
N PRO A 36 12.62 5.95 -0.87
CA PRO A 36 13.37 5.42 -2.00
C PRO A 36 12.60 5.52 -3.32
N HIS A 37 11.30 5.21 -3.31
CA HIS A 37 10.46 5.33 -4.49
C HIS A 37 10.40 6.76 -5.02
N ALA A 38 10.12 7.74 -4.15
CA ALA A 38 10.06 9.15 -4.54
C ALA A 38 11.42 9.67 -5.03
N LEU A 39 12.52 9.21 -4.43
CA LEU A 39 13.87 9.55 -4.83
C LEU A 39 14.17 9.04 -6.26
N VAL A 40 13.93 7.75 -6.53
CA VAL A 40 14.15 7.15 -7.85
C VAL A 40 13.28 7.82 -8.91
N MET A 41 11.99 8.01 -8.64
CA MET A 41 11.09 8.69 -9.57
C MET A 41 11.51 10.15 -9.83
N SER A 42 12.01 10.84 -8.80
CA SER A 42 12.53 12.20 -8.96
C SER A 42 13.86 12.26 -9.71
N ILE A 43 14.67 11.20 -9.73
CA ILE A 43 15.89 11.13 -10.53
C ILE A 43 15.54 10.88 -12.00
N LEU A 44 14.68 9.88 -12.25
CA LEU A 44 14.31 9.45 -13.61
C LEU A 44 13.41 10.43 -14.34
N PHE A 45 12.38 10.94 -13.66
CA PHE A 45 11.29 11.71 -14.28
C PHE A 45 11.08 13.08 -13.64
N GLY A 46 11.84 13.42 -12.59
CA GLY A 46 11.74 14.72 -11.93
C GLY A 46 12.18 15.85 -12.86
N ARG A 47 11.42 16.94 -12.86
CA ARG A 47 11.77 18.20 -13.55
C ARG A 47 12.09 19.28 -12.51
N GLY A 48 12.92 20.25 -12.88
CA GLY A 48 13.35 21.32 -11.98
C GLY A 48 14.66 21.05 -11.25
N ASP A 49 15.05 22.02 -10.42
CA ASP A 49 16.29 22.07 -9.64
C ASP A 49 16.30 21.09 -8.45
N TRP A 50 17.47 20.83 -7.88
CA TRP A 50 17.60 19.88 -6.78
C TRP A 50 16.82 20.27 -5.51
N LYS A 51 16.61 21.57 -5.26
CA LYS A 51 15.85 22.02 -4.09
C LYS A 51 14.36 21.72 -4.25
N SER A 52 13.78 21.96 -5.43
CA SER A 52 12.38 21.61 -5.69
C SER A 52 12.15 20.10 -5.61
N ARG A 53 13.05 19.29 -6.20
CA ARG A 53 13.02 17.83 -6.11
C ARG A 53 13.05 17.33 -4.67
N ALA A 54 14.00 17.81 -3.86
CA ALA A 54 14.10 17.43 -2.45
C ALA A 54 12.83 17.78 -1.66
N ARG A 55 12.23 18.95 -1.94
CA ARG A 55 10.97 19.38 -1.30
C ARG A 55 9.80 18.46 -1.67
N VAL A 56 9.70 18.05 -2.94
CA VAL A 56 8.66 17.12 -3.40
C VAL A 56 8.83 15.75 -2.74
N ILE A 57 10.06 15.21 -2.71
CA ILE A 57 10.38 13.93 -2.06
C ILE A 57 9.99 13.98 -0.58
N PHE A 58 10.41 15.03 0.12
CA PHE A 58 10.11 15.19 1.55
C PHE A 58 8.60 15.30 1.80
N ARG A 59 7.88 16.14 1.05
CA ARG A 59 6.42 16.30 1.19
C ARG A 59 5.68 14.98 0.95
N ALA A 60 5.99 14.28 -0.14
CA ALA A 60 5.36 13.01 -0.46
C ALA A 60 5.66 11.92 0.59
N THR A 61 6.90 11.86 1.09
CA THR A 61 7.32 10.92 2.12
C THR A 61 6.63 11.22 3.45
N LYS A 62 6.65 12.48 3.88
CA LYS A 62 6.00 12.93 5.12
C LYS A 62 4.50 12.64 5.07
N GLN A 63 3.84 13.01 3.98
CA GLN A 63 2.40 12.77 3.81
C GLN A 63 2.07 11.28 3.91
N HIS A 64 2.80 10.42 3.19
CA HIS A 64 2.59 8.98 3.23
C HIS A 64 2.80 8.42 4.65
N ALA A 65 3.95 8.71 5.27
CA ALA A 65 4.28 8.23 6.60
C ALA A 65 3.30 8.72 7.68
N THR A 66 2.90 9.99 7.63
CA THR A 66 1.92 10.56 8.56
C THR A 66 0.53 9.95 8.34
N ASN A 67 0.12 9.70 7.10
CA ASN A 67 -1.18 9.08 6.82
C ASN A 67 -1.21 7.63 7.34
N LEU A 68 -0.15 6.85 7.12
CA LEU A 68 -0.05 5.50 7.69
C LEU A 68 -0.10 5.52 9.23
N ALA A 69 0.63 6.43 9.86
CA ALA A 69 0.60 6.59 11.31
C ALA A 69 -0.81 6.95 11.81
N LYS A 70 -1.45 7.95 11.20
CA LYS A 70 -2.83 8.36 11.52
C LYS A 70 -3.82 7.21 11.37
N PHE A 71 -3.75 6.46 10.26
CA PHE A 71 -4.64 5.34 10.01
C PHE A 71 -4.50 4.26 11.08
N VAL A 72 -3.26 3.84 11.41
CA VAL A 72 -3.02 2.82 12.44
C VAL A 72 -3.50 3.30 13.81
N THR A 73 -3.28 4.58 14.14
CA THR A 73 -3.79 5.19 15.38
C THR A 73 -5.32 5.12 15.43
N LEU A 74 -6.00 5.64 14.42
CA LEU A 74 -7.47 5.67 14.37
C LEU A 74 -8.07 4.28 14.37
N TYR A 75 -7.56 3.36 13.55
CA TYR A 75 -8.00 1.98 13.49
C TYR A 75 -7.92 1.31 14.86
N LYS A 76 -6.76 1.39 15.54
CA LYS A 76 -6.59 0.77 16.86
C LYS A 76 -7.44 1.45 17.93
N THR A 77 -7.63 2.77 17.85
CA THR A 77 -8.53 3.51 18.74
C THR A 77 -9.99 3.06 18.56
N PHE A 78 -10.47 2.94 17.32
CA PHE A 78 -11.82 2.45 17.04
C PHE A 78 -12.00 1.01 17.52
N MET A 79 -11.04 0.13 17.23
CA MET A 79 -11.05 -1.24 17.75
C MET A 79 -11.11 -1.29 19.28
N LEU A 80 -10.36 -0.43 19.97
CA LEU A 80 -10.37 -0.37 21.44
C LEU A 80 -11.73 0.14 21.97
N ILE A 81 -12.31 1.16 21.33
CA ILE A 81 -13.64 1.69 21.69
C ILE A 81 -14.71 0.61 21.48
N GLN A 82 -14.71 -0.05 20.33
CA GLN A 82 -15.66 -1.11 19.98
C GLN A 82 -15.54 -2.31 20.93
N GLN A 83 -14.31 -2.74 21.23
CA GLN A 83 -14.07 -3.82 22.19
C GLN A 83 -14.59 -3.47 23.58
N LYS A 84 -14.34 -2.24 24.06
CA LYS A 84 -14.87 -1.79 25.36
C LYS A 84 -16.39 -1.71 25.37
N ALA A 85 -17.00 -1.21 24.29
CA ALA A 85 -18.45 -1.15 24.14
C ALA A 85 -19.09 -2.55 24.07
N ASN A 86 -18.36 -3.57 23.61
CA ASN A 86 -18.82 -4.96 23.53
C ASN A 86 -18.36 -5.84 24.71
N GLY A 87 -18.29 -5.28 25.93
CA GLY A 87 -17.97 -6.06 27.13
C GLY A 87 -16.57 -6.70 27.11
N GLY A 88 -15.62 -6.10 26.38
CA GLY A 88 -14.23 -6.56 26.28
C GLY A 88 -13.96 -7.57 25.15
N LYS A 89 -14.97 -7.97 24.37
CA LYS A 89 -14.81 -8.96 23.28
C LYS A 89 -14.80 -8.31 21.90
N PRO A 90 -13.85 -8.64 21.01
CA PRO A 90 -13.88 -8.15 19.62
C PRO A 90 -14.97 -8.87 18.81
N ARG A 91 -15.70 -8.14 17.97
CA ARG A 91 -16.63 -8.71 16.96
C ARG A 91 -15.93 -8.81 15.60
N SER A 92 -16.39 -9.71 14.74
CA SER A 92 -15.86 -9.85 13.37
C SER A 92 -16.02 -8.55 12.56
N SER A 93 -17.18 -7.90 12.68
CA SER A 93 -17.50 -6.63 12.01
C SER A 93 -16.66 -5.45 12.47
N ASP A 94 -16.03 -5.54 13.65
CA ASP A 94 -15.35 -4.39 14.24
C ASP A 94 -14.16 -3.94 13.38
N THR A 95 -13.43 -4.92 12.83
CA THR A 95 -12.28 -4.68 11.95
C THR A 95 -12.70 -3.97 10.66
N PHE A 96 -13.84 -4.37 10.08
CA PHE A 96 -14.39 -3.74 8.88
C PHE A 96 -14.80 -2.29 9.16
N LEU A 97 -15.56 -2.04 10.23
CA LEU A 97 -16.02 -0.70 10.58
C LEU A 97 -14.88 0.24 10.97
N ALA A 98 -13.92 -0.24 11.78
CA ALA A 98 -12.72 0.53 12.13
C ALA A 98 -11.89 0.87 10.90
N GLY A 99 -11.73 -0.10 9.98
CA GLY A 99 -11.05 0.10 8.70
C GLY A 99 -11.76 1.10 7.80
N LEU A 100 -13.09 1.01 7.70
CA LEU A 100 -13.93 1.90 6.91
C LEU A 100 -13.83 3.35 7.40
N LEU A 101 -14.04 3.58 8.70
CA LEU A 101 -13.96 4.91 9.31
C LEU A 101 -12.56 5.48 9.23
N GLY A 102 -11.54 4.69 9.57
CA GLY A 102 -10.14 5.12 9.46
C GLY A 102 -9.76 5.45 8.02
N GLY A 103 -10.24 4.66 7.06
CA GLY A 103 -9.99 4.86 5.64
C GLY A 103 -10.61 6.15 5.13
N TYR A 104 -11.87 6.39 5.47
CA TYR A 104 -12.60 7.61 5.12
C TYR A 104 -11.89 8.87 5.66
N ILE A 105 -11.52 8.87 6.94
CA ILE A 105 -10.91 10.03 7.60
C ILE A 105 -9.51 10.32 7.07
N VAL A 106 -8.70 9.30 6.79
CA VAL A 106 -7.27 9.48 6.46
C VAL A 106 -7.02 9.57 4.95
N PHE A 107 -7.74 8.78 4.17
CA PHE A 107 -7.50 8.63 2.72
C PHE A 107 -8.62 9.23 1.87
N GLY A 108 -9.64 9.87 2.46
CA GLY A 108 -10.75 10.49 1.73
C GLY A 108 -10.33 11.69 0.87
N GLU A 109 -9.26 12.41 1.26
CA GLU A 109 -8.72 13.50 0.44
C GLU A 109 -7.95 12.94 -0.76
N ARG A 110 -8.32 13.36 -1.98
CA ARG A 110 -7.63 12.94 -3.20
C ARG A 110 -6.29 13.66 -3.33
N THR A 111 -5.22 12.95 -3.02
CA THR A 111 -3.84 13.37 -3.27
C THR A 111 -3.11 12.27 -4.03
N ALA A 112 -2.04 12.60 -4.78
CA ALA A 112 -1.27 11.59 -5.53
C ALA A 112 -0.71 10.47 -4.63
N VAL A 113 -0.45 10.77 -3.36
CA VAL A 113 -0.02 9.77 -2.36
C VAL A 113 -1.20 8.88 -1.96
N ASN A 114 -2.35 9.46 -1.63
CA ASN A 114 -3.53 8.72 -1.21
C ASN A 114 -4.08 7.85 -2.34
N GLU A 115 -4.15 8.38 -3.56
CA GLU A 115 -4.57 7.65 -4.75
C GLU A 115 -3.70 6.40 -4.97
N GLN A 116 -2.38 6.51 -4.81
CA GLN A 116 -1.48 5.35 -4.91
C GLN A 116 -1.69 4.32 -3.80
N ILE A 117 -1.96 4.76 -2.56
CA ILE A 117 -2.29 3.85 -1.45
C ILE A 117 -3.60 3.12 -1.73
N VAL A 118 -4.64 3.85 -2.15
CA VAL A 118 -5.97 3.29 -2.40
C VAL A 118 -5.93 2.32 -3.58
N LEU A 119 -5.24 2.65 -4.67
CA LEU A 119 -5.04 1.75 -5.81
C LEU A 119 -4.24 0.50 -5.41
N TYR A 120 -3.25 0.65 -4.54
CA TYR A 120 -2.52 -0.49 -3.98
C TYR A 120 -3.44 -1.40 -3.14
N VAL A 121 -4.28 -0.82 -2.28
CA VAL A 121 -5.21 -1.61 -1.45
C VAL A 121 -6.26 -2.30 -2.31
N VAL A 122 -6.90 -1.57 -3.25
CA VAL A 122 -7.97 -2.14 -4.08
C VAL A 122 -7.44 -3.29 -4.95
N SER A 123 -6.26 -3.15 -5.55
CA SER A 123 -5.65 -4.21 -6.35
C SER A 123 -5.37 -5.46 -5.51
N ARG A 124 -4.91 -5.30 -4.25
CA ARG A 124 -4.68 -6.42 -3.33
C ARG A 124 -5.98 -7.08 -2.84
N VAL A 125 -7.04 -6.29 -2.62
CA VAL A 125 -8.37 -6.80 -2.24
C VAL A 125 -8.99 -7.55 -3.40
N VAL A 126 -8.98 -6.99 -4.61
CA VAL A 126 -9.49 -7.67 -5.82
C VAL A 126 -8.71 -8.96 -6.07
N ALA A 127 -7.38 -8.91 -6.00
CA ALA A 127 -6.55 -10.11 -6.15
C ALA A 127 -6.74 -11.14 -5.03
N SER A 128 -7.34 -10.75 -3.89
CA SER A 128 -7.64 -11.66 -2.78
C SER A 128 -8.70 -12.71 -3.16
N PHE A 129 -9.60 -12.38 -4.09
CA PHE A 129 -10.66 -13.27 -4.59
C PHE A 129 -10.17 -14.34 -5.57
N ILE A 130 -8.91 -14.26 -6.03
CA ILE A 130 -8.34 -15.30 -6.88
C ILE A 130 -8.20 -16.59 -6.05
N PRO A 131 -8.67 -17.75 -6.57
CA PRO A 131 -8.50 -19.04 -5.90
C PRO A 131 -7.04 -19.30 -5.50
N ARG A 132 -6.83 -19.89 -4.32
CA ARG A 132 -5.50 -20.19 -3.77
C ARG A 132 -5.04 -21.57 -4.20
N ALA A 133 -3.73 -21.72 -4.44
CA ALA A 133 -3.16 -23.01 -4.77
C ALA A 133 -3.40 -23.98 -3.60
N GLY A 134 -4.04 -25.13 -3.86
CA GLY A 134 -4.38 -26.13 -2.84
C GLY A 134 -3.18 -26.83 -2.21
N THR A 135 -1.99 -26.67 -2.80
CA THR A 135 -0.73 -27.21 -2.30
C THR A 135 0.07 -26.12 -1.61
N PRO A 136 0.34 -26.22 -0.30
CA PRO A 136 1.18 -25.23 0.35
C PRO A 136 2.62 -25.41 -0.16
N TYR A 137 3.31 -24.30 -0.42
CA TYR A 137 4.77 -24.25 -0.66
C TYR A 137 5.59 -24.70 0.57
N SER A 138 4.95 -25.19 1.63
CA SER A 138 5.56 -25.82 2.79
C SER A 138 4.46 -26.54 3.57
N SER A 139 4.61 -27.84 3.78
CA SER A 139 3.77 -28.70 4.60
C SER A 139 3.57 -28.12 6.01
N SER A 140 2.55 -27.28 6.18
CA SER A 140 2.00 -26.94 7.49
C SER A 140 0.50 -26.84 7.32
N ALA A 141 -0.20 -27.64 8.12
CA ALA A 141 -1.63 -27.92 8.03
C ALA A 141 -2.48 -26.64 7.92
N PRO A 142 -3.70 -26.72 7.32
CA PRO A 142 -4.65 -25.62 7.36
C PRO A 142 -4.90 -25.20 8.82
N PRO A 143 -4.92 -23.90 9.14
CA PRO A 143 -5.32 -23.47 10.47
C PRO A 143 -6.75 -23.95 10.73
N THR A 144 -6.92 -24.76 11.77
CA THR A 144 -8.22 -25.16 12.28
C THR A 144 -8.98 -23.92 12.74
N ALA A 145 -10.25 -23.83 12.36
CA ALA A 145 -11.17 -22.78 12.80
C ALA A 145 -11.18 -22.75 14.34
N GLY A 146 -10.57 -21.71 14.93
CA GLY A 146 -10.41 -21.58 16.38
C GLY A 146 -8.96 -21.43 16.87
N SER A 147 -7.96 -21.69 16.01
CA SER A 147 -6.56 -21.38 16.35
C SER A 147 -6.28 -19.89 16.11
N SER A 148 -5.82 -19.19 17.16
CA SER A 148 -5.26 -17.83 17.10
C SER A 148 -3.90 -17.76 16.37
N ALA A 149 -3.61 -18.76 15.54
CA ALA A 149 -2.42 -18.85 14.72
C ALA A 149 -2.56 -17.92 13.51
N ILE A 150 -1.53 -17.11 13.25
CA ILE A 150 -1.46 -16.22 12.10
C ILE A 150 -1.62 -17.07 10.82
N ALA A 151 -2.77 -16.96 10.14
CA ALA A 151 -2.99 -17.61 8.87
C ALA A 151 -1.92 -17.16 7.88
N LYS A 152 -1.07 -18.09 7.43
CA LYS A 152 -0.02 -17.79 6.45
C LYS A 152 -0.69 -17.50 5.09
N PRO A 153 -0.38 -16.38 4.43
CA PRO A 153 -0.92 -16.10 3.09
C PRO A 153 -0.54 -17.21 2.10
N MET A 154 -1.53 -17.75 1.40
CA MET A 154 -1.32 -18.73 0.33
C MET A 154 -1.17 -18.02 -1.02
N PRO A 155 -0.29 -18.51 -1.91
CA PRO A 155 -0.18 -17.94 -3.25
C PRO A 155 -1.47 -18.19 -4.06
N PRO A 156 -1.82 -17.30 -5.00
CA PRO A 156 -2.87 -17.58 -5.97
C PRO A 156 -2.51 -18.81 -6.81
N ASP A 157 -3.51 -19.58 -7.21
CA ASP A 157 -3.31 -20.66 -8.17
C ASP A 157 -2.86 -20.08 -9.53
N SER A 158 -1.85 -20.73 -10.12
CA SER A 158 -1.15 -20.25 -11.31
C SER A 158 -2.09 -20.07 -12.52
N ARG A 159 -3.10 -20.94 -12.68
CA ARG A 159 -4.02 -20.88 -13.83
C ARG A 159 -4.91 -19.64 -13.76
N TYR A 160 -5.50 -19.41 -12.59
CA TYR A 160 -6.35 -18.24 -12.36
C TYR A 160 -5.54 -16.95 -12.34
N PHE A 161 -4.31 -16.98 -11.81
CA PHE A 161 -3.39 -15.85 -11.88
C PHE A 161 -3.03 -15.50 -13.33
N THR A 162 -2.76 -16.50 -14.17
CA THR A 162 -2.44 -16.30 -15.59
C THR A 162 -3.60 -15.63 -16.31
N LEU A 163 -4.83 -16.10 -16.10
CA LEU A 163 -6.01 -15.46 -16.67
C LEU A 163 -6.19 -14.02 -16.18
N PHE A 164 -6.05 -13.80 -14.87
CA PHE A 164 -6.13 -12.46 -14.28
C PHE A 164 -5.08 -11.51 -14.86
N ALA A 165 -3.85 -11.97 -15.04
CA ALA A 165 -2.77 -11.20 -15.64
C ALA A 165 -3.05 -10.87 -17.12
N ALA A 166 -3.50 -11.85 -17.91
CA ALA A 166 -3.82 -11.64 -19.32
C ALA A 166 -4.95 -10.62 -19.51
N LEU A 167 -6.03 -10.74 -18.74
CA LEU A 167 -7.14 -9.79 -18.79
C LEU A 167 -6.73 -8.38 -18.32
N SER A 168 -5.94 -8.29 -17.25
CA SER A 168 -5.46 -7.00 -16.74
C SER A 168 -4.57 -6.28 -17.76
N TRP A 169 -3.66 -7.02 -18.41
CA TRP A 169 -2.78 -6.46 -19.44
C TRP A 169 -3.52 -6.10 -20.73
N GLY A 170 -4.42 -6.97 -21.20
CA GLY A 170 -5.25 -6.65 -22.36
C GLY A 170 -6.09 -5.39 -22.14
N ALA A 171 -6.70 -5.25 -20.96
CA ALA A 171 -7.49 -4.10 -20.60
C ALA A 171 -6.66 -2.80 -20.53
N VAL A 172 -5.49 -2.82 -19.88
CA VAL A 172 -4.68 -1.60 -19.74
C VAL A 172 -4.12 -1.13 -21.09
N MET A 173 -3.74 -2.06 -21.98
CA MET A 173 -3.27 -1.71 -23.31
C MET A 173 -4.39 -1.11 -24.16
N TRP A 174 -5.61 -1.68 -24.10
CA TRP A 174 -6.76 -1.11 -24.80
C TRP A 174 -7.13 0.29 -24.27
N LEU A 175 -7.13 0.46 -22.94
CA LEU A 175 -7.39 1.75 -22.30
C LEU A 175 -6.31 2.78 -22.65
N PHE A 176 -5.04 2.39 -22.73
CA PHE A 176 -3.96 3.29 -23.07
C PHE A 176 -4.13 3.90 -24.46
N GLU A 177 -4.59 3.11 -25.41
CA GLU A 177 -4.82 3.57 -26.77
C GLU A 177 -6.11 4.38 -26.92
N HIS A 178 -7.22 3.92 -26.34
CA HIS A 178 -8.55 4.49 -26.61
C HIS A 178 -9.08 5.45 -25.52
N ARG A 179 -8.54 5.40 -24.30
CA ARG A 179 -9.06 6.05 -23.07
C ARG A 179 -7.92 6.48 -22.11
N GLY A 180 -6.79 6.93 -22.66
CA GLY A 180 -5.57 7.20 -21.89
C GLY A 180 -5.75 8.21 -20.75
N GLU A 181 -6.73 9.11 -20.86
CA GLU A 181 -7.12 10.10 -19.85
C GLU A 181 -7.65 9.48 -18.54
N THR A 182 -8.12 8.24 -18.60
CA THR A 182 -8.63 7.50 -17.44
C THR A 182 -7.52 6.79 -16.66
N ILE A 183 -6.32 6.67 -17.24
CA ILE A 183 -5.18 6.02 -16.63
C ILE A 183 -4.50 6.94 -15.61
N GLN A 184 -4.05 6.36 -14.50
CA GLN A 184 -3.29 7.08 -13.49
C GLN A 184 -2.04 7.72 -14.12
N PRO A 185 -1.76 9.02 -13.87
CA PRO A 185 -0.71 9.75 -14.60
C PRO A 185 0.69 9.12 -14.55
N GLY A 186 1.03 8.46 -13.45
CA GLY A 186 2.31 7.76 -13.31
C GLY A 186 2.44 6.57 -14.25
N MET A 187 1.41 5.72 -14.32
CA MET A 187 1.37 4.60 -15.27
C MET A 187 1.33 5.12 -16.71
N PHE A 188 0.53 6.15 -16.99
CA PHE A 188 0.43 6.73 -18.33
C PHE A 188 1.79 7.24 -18.83
N ASN A 189 2.53 8.01 -18.02
CA ASN A 189 3.85 8.50 -18.39
C ASN A 189 4.85 7.37 -18.67
N SER A 190 4.82 6.30 -17.86
CA SER A 190 5.65 5.12 -18.11
C SER A 190 5.28 4.43 -19.43
N MET A 191 3.98 4.31 -19.73
CA MET A 191 3.52 3.71 -20.99
C MET A 191 3.86 4.57 -22.20
N VAL A 192 3.76 5.90 -22.11
CA VAL A 192 4.23 6.81 -23.18
C VAL A 192 5.72 6.61 -23.44
N TYR A 193 6.54 6.60 -22.39
CA TYR A 193 7.98 6.37 -22.50
C TYR A 193 8.31 5.01 -23.14
N LEU A 194 7.58 3.95 -22.77
CA LEU A 194 7.82 2.60 -23.26
C LEU A 194 7.32 2.36 -24.69
N TYR A 195 6.14 2.88 -25.04
CA TYR A 195 5.42 2.48 -26.25
C TYR A 195 5.30 3.58 -27.32
N ARG A 196 5.30 4.87 -26.94
CA ARG A 196 5.18 5.97 -27.92
C ARG A 196 6.51 6.61 -28.22
N ASP A 197 7.34 6.83 -27.20
CA ASP A 197 8.66 7.44 -27.40
C ASP A 197 9.62 6.47 -28.11
N SER A 198 9.41 5.15 -27.93
CA SER A 198 10.19 4.11 -28.61
C SER A 198 9.96 4.03 -30.12
N GLU A 199 8.90 4.67 -30.65
CA GLU A 199 8.62 4.75 -32.09
C GLU A 199 9.38 5.88 -32.80
N ARG A 200 10.16 6.70 -32.07
CA ARG A 200 10.77 7.93 -32.61
C ARG A 200 12.28 7.96 -32.40
N TRP A 201 13.04 7.84 -33.47
CA TRP A 201 14.50 8.02 -33.46
C TRP A 201 15.00 8.79 -34.70
N LYS A 202 16.11 9.52 -34.55
CA LYS A 202 16.78 10.26 -35.64
C LYS A 202 18.16 9.72 -35.97
N ASN A 203 18.83 9.04 -35.03
CA ASN A 203 20.17 8.46 -35.17
C ASN A 203 20.41 7.34 -34.13
N LEU A 204 21.55 6.66 -34.22
CA LEU A 204 21.94 5.57 -33.30
C LEU A 204 21.98 6.00 -31.82
N LYS A 205 22.32 7.26 -31.55
CA LYS A 205 22.31 7.80 -30.17
C LYS A 205 20.88 7.91 -29.64
N THR A 206 19.93 8.35 -30.46
CA THR A 206 18.52 8.41 -30.07
C THR A 206 17.84 7.04 -30.02
N LEU A 207 18.41 6.06 -30.72
CA LEU A 207 17.91 4.69 -30.73
C LEU A 207 18.37 3.90 -29.48
N LEU A 208 19.61 4.07 -29.05
CA LEU A 208 20.24 3.20 -28.04
C LEU A 208 20.55 3.86 -26.70
N TRP A 209 20.55 5.20 -26.61
CA TRP A 209 20.99 5.90 -25.39
C TRP A 209 19.98 6.90 -24.82
N HIS A 210 19.38 7.75 -25.66
CA HIS A 210 18.51 8.82 -25.17
C HIS A 210 17.27 8.98 -26.03
N ASN A 211 16.11 9.18 -25.42
CA ASN A 211 14.93 9.55 -26.21
C ASN A 211 15.10 10.92 -26.86
N THR A 212 14.43 11.09 -28.01
CA THR A 212 14.51 12.27 -28.87
C THR A 212 13.80 13.49 -28.29
#